data_AF-A0A959RGB9-F1
#
_entry.id   AF-A0A959RGB9-F1
#
_cell.length_a   1.000
_cell.length_b   1.000
_cell.length_c   1.000
_cell.angle_alpha   90.00
_cell.angle_beta   90.00
_cell.angle_gamma   90.00
#
_symmetry.space_group_name_H-M   'P 1'
#
loop_
_entity.id
_entity.type
_entity.pdbx_description
1 polymer ?
#
loop_
_entity_poly.entity_id
_entity_poly.type
_entity_poly.pdbx_seq_one_letter_code
_entity_poly.pdbx_strand_id
1 'polypeptide(L)'
;GVKVGIYGMTIPAPLSNPYPVIIREDLAEIEYATIKEMMANGADVIVCLSHLGSELDKQIAASVPYIDFIISGHDHFVFDEPVEIINPEGKITRIVQSGPFYQNIGKLRFTFENGEVTFNDYDLVPVDAGVPPVPEIKAVIDQLKAGITAQYGNVYTKVLGVSLFDLNTQPTGHNNFKDSPLGNLVTDAFINKTHTEISITADGLISDRIYRGAITGADVFRAVGYGYDTTNGLGLRLVTFDISGIELIKGLEVSLSMLGIDSDFQLQVSGMKFRYDPNMPVGERVILSSVRINNQPLDPLRMYSSTVNEGLLGILVSIGGVQVENVNFLPDNEYTVLSKFIKKKNILIYRSEGRIREHAQGDNLTETLTDNPVQEFSYKLSNNYPNPFNPSTKINYSLAGTGLQFTTLKIYDITGKEVANLVNEQLGPGNHSVEWNASDFPSGVYFYKLQSGNFVETKKMTLIK
;
A
#
# COMPACT_ATOMS: atom_id res chain seq x y z
N GLY A 1 29.93 -17.45 -31.02
CA GLY A 1 29.43 -17.09 -29.68
C GLY A 1 27.92 -17.00 -29.76
N VAL A 2 27.24 -17.15 -28.63
CA VAL A 2 25.77 -17.06 -28.54
C VAL A 2 25.31 -15.66 -28.93
N LYS A 3 24.32 -15.55 -29.82
CA LYS A 3 23.68 -14.30 -30.21
C LYS A 3 22.34 -14.15 -29.51
N VAL A 4 22.20 -13.13 -28.68
CA VAL A 4 20.94 -12.85 -27.95
C VAL A 4 20.20 -11.71 -28.65
N GLY A 5 18.97 -11.96 -29.10
CA GLY A 5 18.05 -10.94 -29.60
C GLY A 5 17.23 -10.37 -28.45
N ILE A 6 17.21 -9.03 -28.32
CA ILE A 6 16.46 -8.32 -27.28
C ILE A 6 15.57 -7.28 -27.95
N TYR A 7 14.27 -7.33 -27.71
CA TYR A 7 13.31 -6.28 -28.10
C TYR A 7 12.57 -5.74 -26.87
N GLY A 8 11.98 -4.56 -27.01
CA GLY A 8 11.26 -3.88 -25.94
C GLY A 8 9.76 -3.79 -26.23
N MET A 9 8.95 -3.91 -25.18
CA MET A 9 7.50 -3.71 -25.21
C MET A 9 7.08 -2.71 -24.14
N THR A 10 6.04 -1.93 -24.40
CA THR A 10 5.49 -0.94 -23.46
C THR A 10 3.98 -1.02 -23.43
N ILE A 11 3.35 -0.64 -22.31
CA ILE A 11 1.89 -0.64 -22.16
C ILE A 11 1.17 0.04 -23.34
N PRO A 12 0.06 -0.52 -23.82
CA PRO A 12 -0.82 0.16 -24.76
C PRO A 12 -1.44 1.39 -24.06
N ALA A 13 -1.40 2.54 -24.72
CA ALA A 13 -1.99 3.80 -24.25
C ALA A 13 -1.58 4.24 -22.81
N PRO A 14 -0.29 4.55 -22.55
CA PRO A 14 0.14 5.06 -21.26
C PRO A 14 -0.56 6.38 -20.91
N LEU A 15 -0.94 6.53 -19.64
CA LEU A 15 -1.60 7.73 -19.10
C LEU A 15 -0.78 9.02 -19.27
N SER A 16 0.53 8.91 -19.52
CA SER A 16 1.44 10.04 -19.73
C SER A 16 2.25 9.86 -21.02
N ASN A 17 1.85 10.53 -22.09
CA ASN A 17 2.60 10.59 -23.35
C ASN A 17 3.17 12.00 -23.57
N PRO A 18 4.46 12.24 -23.29
CA PRO A 18 5.06 13.58 -23.40
C PRO A 18 5.36 14.03 -24.84
N TYR A 19 5.18 13.17 -25.85
CA TYR A 19 5.47 13.47 -27.26
C TYR A 19 4.55 12.64 -28.20
N PRO A 20 4.32 13.02 -29.47
CA PRO A 20 3.62 12.18 -30.44
C PRO A 20 4.40 10.90 -30.75
N VAL A 21 4.22 9.89 -29.90
CA VAL A 21 4.64 8.51 -30.13
C VAL A 21 3.42 7.73 -30.57
N ILE A 22 3.53 7.01 -31.69
CA ILE A 22 2.50 6.07 -32.11
C ILE A 22 2.78 4.76 -31.40
N ILE A 23 1.94 4.43 -30.42
CA ILE A 23 1.97 3.12 -29.77
C ILE A 23 1.02 2.23 -30.54
N ARG A 24 1.54 1.08 -30.97
CA ARG A 24 0.78 0.08 -31.70
C ARG A 24 0.09 -0.85 -30.70
N GLU A 25 -1.15 -1.21 -30.98
CA GLU A 25 -1.98 -2.06 -30.09
C GLU A 25 -2.06 -3.52 -30.57
N ASP A 26 -1.57 -3.81 -31.78
CA ASP A 26 -1.46 -5.15 -32.37
C ASP A 26 -0.22 -5.90 -31.87
N LEU A 27 -0.09 -6.00 -30.54
CA LEU A 27 1.13 -6.43 -29.85
C LEU A 27 1.66 -7.78 -30.35
N ALA A 28 0.82 -8.83 -30.36
CA ALA A 28 1.26 -10.19 -30.70
C ALA A 28 1.74 -10.33 -32.17
N GLU A 29 1.12 -9.61 -33.10
CA GLU A 29 1.50 -9.64 -34.51
C GLU A 29 2.86 -8.98 -34.73
N ILE A 30 3.05 -7.80 -34.15
CA ILE A 30 4.31 -7.04 -34.20
C ILE A 30 5.44 -7.83 -33.53
N GLU A 31 5.15 -8.43 -32.38
CA GLU A 31 6.11 -9.20 -31.62
C GLU A 31 6.58 -10.42 -32.40
N TYR A 32 5.65 -11.19 -32.98
CA TYR A 32 5.99 -12.31 -33.84
C TYR A 32 6.85 -11.88 -35.03
N ALA A 33 6.48 -10.81 -35.74
CA ALA A 33 7.27 -10.30 -36.86
C ALA A 33 8.70 -9.88 -36.42
N THR A 34 8.81 -9.20 -35.29
CA THR A 34 10.09 -8.77 -34.69
C THR A 34 10.96 -9.97 -34.35
N ILE A 35 10.39 -11.00 -33.72
CA ILE A 35 11.11 -12.24 -33.38
C ILE A 35 11.59 -12.94 -34.66
N LYS A 36 10.76 -13.05 -35.70
CA LYS A 36 11.14 -13.67 -36.97
C LYS A 36 12.31 -12.93 -37.63
N GLU A 37 12.33 -11.61 -37.57
CA GLU A 37 13.45 -10.80 -38.05
C GLU A 37 14.73 -11.07 -37.24
N MET A 38 14.64 -11.14 -35.91
CA MET A 38 15.79 -11.46 -35.06
C MET A 38 16.37 -12.84 -35.37
N MET A 39 15.51 -13.85 -35.50
CA MET A 39 15.91 -15.20 -35.88
C MET A 39 16.56 -15.24 -37.28
N ALA A 40 16.02 -14.49 -38.25
CA ALA A 40 16.60 -14.37 -39.59
C ALA A 40 18.01 -13.72 -39.56
N ASN A 41 18.26 -12.83 -38.60
CA ASN A 41 19.57 -12.24 -38.32
C ASN A 41 20.48 -13.13 -37.45
N GLY A 42 20.01 -14.34 -37.14
CA GLY A 42 20.76 -15.38 -36.44
C GLY A 42 20.76 -15.23 -34.92
N ALA A 43 19.70 -14.67 -34.32
CA ALA A 43 19.51 -14.76 -32.87
C ALA A 43 19.31 -16.23 -32.46
N ASP A 44 20.11 -16.66 -31.47
CA ASP A 44 20.09 -17.97 -30.85
C ASP A 44 19.11 -18.03 -29.65
N VAL A 45 18.95 -16.89 -28.97
CA VAL A 45 18.11 -16.71 -27.78
C VAL A 45 17.28 -15.44 -27.94
N ILE A 46 16.00 -15.50 -27.59
CA ILE A 46 15.05 -14.40 -27.72
C ILE A 46 14.61 -13.93 -26.33
N VAL A 47 14.86 -12.65 -26.03
CA VAL A 47 14.50 -12.01 -24.77
C VAL A 47 13.57 -10.83 -25.04
N CYS A 48 12.38 -10.85 -24.41
CA CYS A 48 11.47 -9.71 -24.37
C CYS A 48 11.79 -8.86 -23.13
N LEU A 49 12.11 -7.58 -23.32
CA LEU A 49 12.20 -6.59 -22.24
C LEU A 49 10.85 -5.86 -22.16
N SER A 50 10.00 -6.31 -21.25
CA SER A 50 8.60 -5.89 -21.20
C SER A 50 8.34 -4.86 -20.12
N HIS A 51 7.48 -3.90 -20.45
CA HIS A 51 6.82 -3.00 -19.51
C HIS A 51 5.30 -3.08 -19.71
N LEU A 52 4.76 -4.28 -19.99
CA LEU A 52 3.33 -4.52 -20.21
C LEU A 52 2.56 -4.83 -18.92
N GLY A 53 3.24 -5.29 -17.88
CA GLY A 53 2.62 -5.89 -16.70
C GLY A 53 2.55 -7.41 -16.81
N SER A 54 2.69 -8.09 -15.68
CA SER A 54 2.88 -9.54 -15.62
C SER A 54 1.73 -10.36 -16.21
N GLU A 55 0.49 -9.86 -16.12
CA GLU A 55 -0.66 -10.60 -16.65
C GLU A 55 -0.69 -10.58 -18.18
N LEU A 56 -0.39 -9.44 -18.79
CA LEU A 56 -0.27 -9.34 -20.25
C LEU A 56 0.96 -10.11 -20.74
N ASP A 57 2.06 -10.08 -20.00
CA ASP A 57 3.26 -10.88 -20.31
C ASP A 57 2.99 -12.39 -20.32
N LYS A 58 2.15 -12.91 -19.40
CA LYS A 58 1.72 -14.32 -19.43
C LYS A 58 0.90 -14.64 -20.67
N GLN A 59 0.01 -13.73 -21.08
CA GLN A 59 -0.81 -13.90 -22.29
C GLN A 59 0.05 -13.90 -23.55
N ILE A 60 1.04 -13.00 -23.62
CA ILE A 60 2.04 -12.97 -24.69
C ILE A 60 2.85 -14.27 -24.71
N ALA A 61 3.40 -14.69 -23.57
CA ALA A 61 4.17 -15.93 -23.48
C ALA A 61 3.38 -17.18 -23.94
N ALA A 62 2.07 -17.19 -23.71
CA ALA A 62 1.18 -18.29 -24.13
C ALA A 62 0.78 -18.22 -25.61
N SER A 63 0.85 -17.05 -26.25
CA SER A 63 0.33 -16.82 -27.60
C SER A 63 1.40 -16.58 -28.67
N VAL A 64 2.61 -16.18 -28.27
CA VAL A 64 3.72 -15.85 -29.17
C VAL A 64 4.83 -16.93 -29.07
N PRO A 65 5.19 -17.59 -30.18
CA PRO A 65 6.22 -18.63 -30.17
C PRO A 65 7.65 -18.05 -30.09
N TYR A 66 8.61 -18.92 -29.78
CA TYR A 66 10.06 -18.68 -29.82
C TYR A 66 10.64 -17.74 -28.75
N ILE A 67 9.83 -17.17 -27.86
CA ILE A 67 10.35 -16.40 -26.73
C ILE A 67 10.97 -17.36 -25.71
N ASP A 68 12.21 -17.12 -25.30
CA ASP A 68 12.85 -17.91 -24.23
C ASP A 68 12.62 -17.26 -22.86
N PHE A 69 12.80 -15.94 -22.79
CA PHE A 69 12.69 -15.18 -21.55
C PHE A 69 11.92 -13.88 -21.72
N ILE A 70 11.11 -13.54 -20.72
CA ILE A 70 10.49 -12.22 -20.57
C ILE A 70 11.04 -11.59 -19.28
N ILE A 71 11.68 -10.43 -19.42
CA ILE A 71 12.05 -9.57 -18.30
C ILE A 71 10.89 -8.59 -18.10
N SER A 72 10.01 -8.90 -17.14
CA SER A 72 8.75 -8.19 -16.91
C SER A 72 8.94 -6.93 -16.05
N GLY A 73 7.98 -6.03 -16.12
CA GLY A 73 7.95 -4.77 -15.38
C GLY A 73 6.54 -4.20 -15.26
N HIS A 74 6.43 -2.91 -14.96
CA HIS A 74 5.20 -2.14 -14.75
C HIS A 74 4.50 -2.36 -13.39
N ASP A 75 4.12 -3.59 -13.04
CA ASP A 75 3.26 -3.87 -11.87
C ASP A 75 4.01 -4.15 -10.55
N HIS A 76 5.34 -4.06 -10.58
CA HIS A 76 6.21 -4.06 -9.39
C HIS A 76 6.18 -5.35 -8.52
N PHE A 77 5.73 -6.49 -9.04
CA PHE A 77 5.92 -7.78 -8.37
C PHE A 77 7.38 -8.20 -8.22
N VAL A 78 7.63 -8.95 -7.16
CA VAL A 78 8.86 -9.73 -6.94
C VAL A 78 8.53 -11.18 -7.25
N PHE A 79 9.20 -11.77 -8.22
CA PHE A 79 9.10 -13.19 -8.52
C PHE A 79 10.31 -13.89 -7.93
N ASP A 80 10.14 -14.58 -6.80
CA ASP A 80 11.23 -15.35 -6.18
C ASP A 80 11.71 -16.49 -7.10
N GLU A 81 10.82 -17.00 -7.95
CA GLU A 81 11.09 -18.00 -8.98
C GLU A 81 10.47 -17.54 -10.31
N PRO A 82 11.04 -17.90 -11.48
CA PRO A 82 10.45 -17.57 -12.77
C PRO A 82 9.03 -18.14 -12.93
N VAL A 83 8.12 -17.35 -13.48
CA VAL A 83 6.82 -17.85 -13.94
C VAL A 83 7.03 -18.58 -15.27
N GLU A 84 6.66 -19.86 -15.33
CA GLU A 84 6.84 -20.69 -16.51
C GLU A 84 5.53 -20.80 -17.30
N ILE A 85 5.57 -20.47 -18.59
CA ILE A 85 4.43 -20.58 -19.52
C ILE A 85 4.85 -21.42 -20.72
N ILE A 86 4.02 -22.37 -21.14
CA ILE A 86 4.24 -23.14 -22.35
C ILE A 86 3.77 -22.32 -23.55
N ASN A 87 4.68 -22.03 -24.48
CA ASN A 87 4.40 -21.28 -25.69
C ASN A 87 3.81 -22.19 -26.81
N PRO A 88 3.34 -21.62 -27.94
CA PRO A 88 2.73 -22.40 -29.02
C PRO A 88 3.61 -23.51 -29.64
N GLU A 89 4.94 -23.43 -29.49
CA GLU A 89 5.87 -24.48 -29.97
C GLU A 89 6.06 -25.61 -28.94
N GLY A 90 5.33 -25.58 -27.82
CA GLY A 90 5.47 -26.52 -26.72
C GLY A 90 6.73 -26.30 -25.88
N LYS A 91 7.43 -25.17 -26.05
CA LYS A 91 8.62 -24.80 -25.25
C LYS A 91 8.22 -23.90 -24.08
N ILE A 92 9.03 -23.90 -23.03
CA ILE A 92 8.80 -23.06 -21.84
C ILE A 92 9.40 -21.68 -22.06
N THR A 93 8.56 -20.65 -22.03
CA THR A 93 8.94 -19.25 -21.84
C THR A 93 8.99 -18.95 -20.33
N ARG A 94 10.07 -18.32 -19.86
CA ARG A 94 10.24 -17.94 -18.44
C ARG A 94 10.11 -16.44 -18.25
N ILE A 95 9.23 -16.03 -17.35
CA ILE A 95 8.97 -14.63 -17.00
C ILE A 95 9.61 -14.34 -15.64
N VAL A 96 10.45 -13.31 -15.56
CA VAL A 96 11.15 -12.92 -14.33
C VAL A 96 10.90 -11.45 -14.01
N GLN A 97 10.87 -11.11 -12.72
CA GLN A 97 10.70 -9.72 -12.28
C GLN A 97 11.37 -9.47 -10.92
N SER A 98 12.16 -8.39 -10.83
CA SER A 98 13.01 -8.12 -9.65
C SER A 98 12.37 -7.23 -8.58
N GLY A 99 11.10 -6.88 -8.73
CA GLY A 99 10.45 -5.86 -7.91
C GLY A 99 10.90 -4.43 -8.22
N PRO A 100 10.37 -3.45 -7.46
CA PRO A 100 10.54 -2.03 -7.73
C PRO A 100 11.67 -1.41 -6.92
N PHE A 101 11.89 -0.11 -7.12
CA PHE A 101 12.67 0.77 -6.24
C PHE A 101 14.09 0.29 -5.93
N TYR A 102 14.70 -0.40 -6.89
CA TYR A 102 16.04 -0.98 -6.75
C TYR A 102 16.16 -1.96 -5.58
N GLN A 103 15.08 -2.60 -5.12
CA GLN A 103 15.13 -3.53 -3.98
C GLN A 103 15.98 -4.75 -4.29
N ASN A 104 15.95 -5.24 -5.54
CA ASN A 104 16.75 -6.37 -5.99
C ASN A 104 17.35 -6.12 -7.38
N ILE A 105 18.42 -6.84 -7.68
CA ILE A 105 18.92 -7.08 -9.04
C ILE A 105 18.62 -8.54 -9.39
N GLY A 106 17.84 -8.76 -10.44
CA GLY A 106 17.59 -10.10 -10.97
C GLY A 106 18.81 -10.64 -11.73
N LYS A 107 19.20 -11.88 -11.45
CA LYS A 107 20.31 -12.58 -12.09
C LYS A 107 19.82 -13.89 -12.71
N LEU A 108 19.50 -13.84 -13.99
CA LEU A 108 19.12 -14.99 -14.80
C LEU A 108 20.35 -15.61 -15.45
N ARG A 109 20.56 -16.92 -15.28
CA ARG A 109 21.62 -17.67 -15.98
C ARG A 109 21.01 -18.78 -16.85
N PHE A 110 21.57 -18.93 -18.04
CA PHE A 110 21.19 -19.96 -19.00
C PHE A 110 22.43 -20.46 -19.75
N THR A 111 22.31 -21.65 -20.33
CA THR A 111 23.28 -22.25 -21.24
C THR A 111 22.66 -22.39 -22.62
N PHE A 112 23.45 -22.14 -23.67
CA PHE A 112 23.04 -22.40 -25.05
C PHE A 112 24.00 -23.39 -25.69
N GLU A 113 23.50 -24.58 -26.02
CA GLU A 113 24.26 -25.66 -26.66
C GLU A 113 23.39 -26.35 -27.71
N ASN A 114 23.98 -26.69 -28.87
CA ASN A 114 23.33 -27.42 -29.95
C ASN A 114 21.99 -26.83 -30.44
N GLY A 115 21.80 -25.51 -30.36
CA GLY A 115 20.56 -24.85 -30.77
C GLY A 115 19.46 -24.86 -29.71
N GLU A 116 19.77 -25.27 -28.48
CA GLU A 116 18.84 -25.36 -27.37
C GLU A 116 19.26 -24.45 -26.21
N VAL A 117 18.27 -23.73 -25.66
CA VAL A 117 18.42 -22.92 -24.45
C VAL A 117 18.03 -23.76 -23.25
N THR A 118 18.96 -23.95 -22.33
CA THR A 118 18.71 -24.57 -21.03
C THR A 118 18.73 -23.49 -19.95
N PHE A 119 17.67 -23.42 -19.15
CA PHE A 119 17.64 -22.58 -17.96
C PHE A 119 18.52 -23.20 -16.86
N ASN A 120 19.36 -22.39 -16.22
CA ASN A 120 20.24 -22.86 -15.16
C ASN A 120 19.71 -22.45 -13.80
N ASP A 121 19.56 -21.14 -13.57
CA ASP A 121 19.05 -20.58 -12.32
C ASP A 121 18.57 -19.12 -12.49
N TYR A 122 17.86 -18.64 -11.46
CA TYR A 122 17.49 -17.24 -11.29
C TYR A 122 17.68 -16.87 -9.82
N ASP A 123 18.44 -15.81 -9.56
CA ASP A 123 18.62 -15.27 -8.21
C ASP A 123 18.14 -13.82 -8.14
N LEU A 124 17.50 -13.45 -7.04
CA LEU A 124 17.31 -12.06 -6.65
C LEU A 124 18.43 -11.64 -5.69
N VAL A 125 19.27 -10.71 -6.15
CA VAL A 125 20.33 -10.13 -5.31
C VAL A 125 19.76 -8.89 -4.62
N PRO A 126 19.52 -8.93 -3.29
CA PRO A 126 19.01 -7.76 -2.58
C PRO A 126 20.01 -6.61 -2.64
N VAL A 127 19.51 -5.39 -2.88
CA VAL A 127 20.31 -4.17 -2.83
C VAL A 127 19.92 -3.42 -1.58
N ASP A 128 20.70 -3.63 -0.52
CA ASP A 128 20.49 -3.03 0.78
C ASP A 128 21.75 -2.28 1.27
N ALA A 129 21.75 -1.87 2.53
CA ALA A 129 22.87 -1.17 3.16
C ALA A 129 24.17 -2.02 3.24
N GLY A 130 24.11 -3.32 2.96
CA GLY A 130 25.25 -4.21 2.85
C GLY A 130 26.02 -4.08 1.54
N VAL A 131 25.43 -3.50 0.49
CA VAL A 131 26.12 -3.24 -0.79
C VAL A 131 26.91 -1.92 -0.68
N PRO A 132 28.26 -1.96 -0.77
CA PRO A 132 29.06 -0.76 -0.61
C PRO A 132 28.83 0.22 -1.79
N PRO A 133 28.76 1.54 -1.53
CA PRO A 133 28.59 2.51 -2.59
C PRO A 133 29.85 2.59 -3.47
N VAL A 134 29.65 2.68 -4.78
CA VAL A 134 30.73 2.98 -5.73
C VAL A 134 31.13 4.45 -5.54
N PRO A 135 32.40 4.77 -5.17
CA PRO A 135 32.80 6.13 -4.79
C PRO A 135 32.49 7.19 -5.85
N GLU A 136 32.71 6.88 -7.12
CA GLU A 136 32.49 7.79 -8.25
C GLU A 136 31.00 8.11 -8.40
N ILE A 137 30.12 7.11 -8.28
CA ILE A 137 28.66 7.29 -8.36
C ILE A 137 28.16 8.04 -7.12
N LYS A 138 28.70 7.73 -5.94
CA LYS A 138 28.37 8.45 -4.71
C LYS A 138 28.68 9.95 -4.84
N ALA A 139 29.83 10.31 -5.41
CA ALA A 139 30.21 11.70 -5.62
C ALA A 139 29.20 12.44 -6.54
N VAL A 140 28.75 11.78 -7.62
CA VAL A 140 27.70 12.33 -8.50
C VAL A 140 26.38 12.53 -7.74
N ILE A 141 25.95 11.54 -6.96
CA ILE A 141 24.72 11.64 -6.15
C ILE A 141 24.82 12.78 -5.12
N ASP A 142 25.95 12.91 -4.44
CA ASP A 142 26.17 13.97 -3.46
C ASP A 142 26.13 15.36 -4.11
N GLN A 143 26.70 15.50 -5.31
CA GLN A 143 26.62 16.74 -6.09
C GLN A 143 25.17 17.07 -6.50
N LEU A 144 24.39 16.08 -6.93
CA LEU A 144 22.97 16.26 -7.25
C LEU A 144 22.16 16.69 -6.02
N LYS A 145 22.38 16.06 -4.86
CA LYS A 145 21.74 16.42 -3.59
C LYS A 145 22.08 17.85 -3.17
N ALA A 146 23.34 18.25 -3.33
CA ALA A 146 23.78 19.62 -3.06
C ALA A 146 23.08 20.63 -3.98
N GLY A 147 22.96 20.32 -5.28
CA GLY A 147 22.23 21.14 -6.25
C GLY A 147 20.75 21.31 -5.90
N ILE A 148 20.07 20.21 -5.54
CA ILE A 148 18.68 20.24 -5.06
C ILE A 148 18.56 21.13 -3.81
N THR A 149 19.48 21.00 -2.86
CA THR A 149 19.46 21.79 -1.63
C THR A 149 19.73 23.28 -1.90
N ALA A 150 20.60 23.60 -2.86
CA ALA A 150 20.86 24.98 -3.26
C ALA A 150 19.63 25.63 -3.91
N GLN A 151 18.89 24.87 -4.72
CA GLN A 151 17.71 25.36 -5.44
C GLN A 151 16.46 25.43 -4.55
N TYR A 152 16.19 24.39 -3.77
CA TYR A 152 14.93 24.21 -3.04
C TYR A 152 15.09 24.33 -1.52
N GLY A 153 16.30 24.67 -1.03
CA GLY A 153 16.60 24.71 0.39
C GLY A 153 16.53 23.32 1.03
N ASN A 154 16.21 23.28 2.31
CA ASN A 154 16.12 22.03 3.08
C ASN A 154 14.76 21.34 2.99
N VAL A 155 13.91 21.69 2.01
CA VAL A 155 12.54 21.17 1.91
C VAL A 155 12.52 19.64 1.91
N TYR A 156 13.41 18.99 1.16
CA TYR A 156 13.49 17.53 1.08
C TYR A 156 14.20 16.87 2.28
N THR A 157 15.06 17.57 3.01
CA THR A 157 15.82 16.99 4.14
C THR A 157 15.20 17.31 5.50
N LYS A 158 14.24 18.24 5.54
CA LYS A 158 13.56 18.65 6.76
C LYS A 158 12.64 17.54 7.26
N VAL A 159 12.78 17.20 8.54
CA VAL A 159 11.84 16.32 9.25
C VAL A 159 10.51 17.03 9.43
N LEU A 160 9.45 16.38 8.99
CA LEU A 160 8.06 16.87 9.04
C LEU A 160 7.29 16.22 10.18
N GLY A 161 7.58 14.98 10.52
CA GLY A 161 6.92 14.24 11.59
C GLY A 161 7.53 12.86 11.78
N VAL A 162 6.82 11.99 12.50
CA VAL A 162 7.22 10.61 12.74
C VAL A 162 6.04 9.68 12.41
N SER A 163 6.28 8.64 11.64
CA SER A 163 5.31 7.54 11.50
C SER A 163 5.66 6.42 12.47
N LEU A 164 4.67 5.89 13.20
CA LEU A 164 4.90 4.72 14.06
C LEU A 164 4.96 3.42 13.27
N PHE A 165 4.57 3.45 11.99
CA PHE A 165 4.45 2.28 11.15
C PHE A 165 4.78 2.59 9.69
N ASP A 166 5.09 1.54 8.91
CA ASP A 166 5.19 1.70 7.46
C ASP A 166 3.81 2.04 6.91
N LEU A 167 3.75 3.10 6.11
CA LEU A 167 2.55 3.55 5.41
C LEU A 167 2.63 3.02 3.99
N ASN A 168 2.16 1.78 3.82
CA ASN A 168 2.21 1.07 2.55
C ASN A 168 1.17 1.62 1.55
N THR A 169 1.46 1.45 0.26
CA THR A 169 0.52 1.66 -0.85
C THR A 169 -0.49 0.51 -0.97
N GLN A 170 -0.19 -0.64 -0.39
CA GLN A 170 -1.08 -1.80 -0.35
C GLN A 170 -1.87 -1.88 0.97
N PRO A 171 -3.07 -2.49 0.96
CA PRO A 171 -3.87 -2.70 2.16
C PRO A 171 -3.12 -3.50 3.24
N THR A 172 -3.49 -3.29 4.49
CA THR A 172 -2.93 -3.97 5.66
C THR A 172 -4.05 -4.52 6.55
N GLY A 173 -3.82 -5.64 7.23
CA GLY A 173 -4.80 -6.21 8.15
C GLY A 173 -5.77 -7.19 7.45
N HIS A 174 -7.06 -6.87 7.42
CA HIS A 174 -8.08 -7.78 6.91
C HIS A 174 -7.99 -7.95 5.39
N ASN A 175 -8.09 -9.19 4.91
CA ASN A 175 -7.94 -9.53 3.49
C ASN A 175 -8.96 -8.85 2.56
N ASN A 176 -10.12 -8.43 3.09
CA ASN A 176 -11.14 -7.76 2.31
C ASN A 176 -11.02 -6.22 2.29
N PHE A 177 -10.08 -5.63 3.04
CA PHE A 177 -9.84 -4.19 2.98
C PHE A 177 -9.04 -3.84 1.73
N LYS A 178 -9.42 -2.75 1.09
CA LYS A 178 -8.86 -2.30 -0.18
C LYS A 178 -8.32 -0.87 -0.14
N ASP A 179 -8.58 -0.15 0.94
CA ASP A 179 -7.89 1.09 1.26
C ASP A 179 -6.52 0.82 1.89
N SER A 180 -5.52 1.62 1.51
CA SER A 180 -4.15 1.50 2.01
C SER A 180 -3.83 2.56 3.08
N PRO A 181 -2.89 2.28 4.00
CA PRO A 181 -2.47 3.29 4.99
C PRO A 181 -2.02 4.61 4.36
N LEU A 182 -1.27 4.55 3.24
CA LEU A 182 -0.82 5.75 2.55
C LEU A 182 -1.95 6.44 1.78
N GLY A 183 -2.83 5.68 1.12
CA GLY A 183 -4.03 6.20 0.46
C GLY A 183 -4.94 6.96 1.44
N ASN A 184 -5.16 6.40 2.63
CA ASN A 184 -5.91 7.04 3.70
C ASN A 184 -5.24 8.34 4.17
N LEU A 185 -3.91 8.35 4.33
CA LEU A 185 -3.17 9.55 4.72
C LEU A 185 -3.30 10.66 3.67
N VAL A 186 -3.13 10.32 2.39
CA VAL A 186 -3.19 11.27 1.26
C VAL A 186 -4.58 11.90 1.17
N THR A 187 -5.62 11.07 1.15
CA THR A 187 -7.00 11.55 1.04
C THR A 187 -7.45 12.35 2.27
N ASP A 188 -7.05 11.95 3.48
CA ASP A 188 -7.30 12.75 4.67
C ASP A 188 -6.61 14.11 4.64
N ALA A 189 -5.40 14.19 4.05
CA ALA A 189 -4.71 15.46 3.87
C ALA A 189 -5.49 16.38 2.91
N PHE A 190 -6.12 15.84 1.87
CA PHE A 190 -6.95 16.60 0.93
C PHE A 190 -8.17 17.18 1.64
N ILE A 191 -8.97 16.35 2.32
CA ILE A 191 -10.12 16.83 3.11
C ILE A 191 -9.69 17.85 4.17
N ASN A 192 -8.54 17.65 4.83
CA ASN A 192 -8.06 18.61 5.83
C ASN A 192 -7.79 20.00 5.23
N LYS A 193 -7.38 20.05 3.96
CA LYS A 193 -7.06 21.26 3.22
C LYS A 193 -8.29 21.92 2.63
N THR A 194 -9.20 21.15 2.05
CA THR A 194 -10.29 21.67 1.22
C THR A 194 -11.63 21.70 1.93
N HIS A 195 -11.81 20.91 2.98
CA HIS A 195 -13.08 20.74 3.71
C HIS A 195 -14.23 20.26 2.82
N THR A 196 -13.94 19.62 1.68
CA THR A 196 -14.96 18.95 0.87
C THR A 196 -15.52 17.73 1.57
N GLU A 197 -16.71 17.29 1.17
CA GLU A 197 -17.37 16.12 1.76
C GLU A 197 -16.63 14.82 1.46
N ILE A 198 -15.98 14.75 0.30
CA ILE A 198 -15.26 13.57 -0.19
C ILE A 198 -13.88 13.99 -0.68
N SER A 199 -12.91 13.09 -0.58
CA SER A 199 -11.70 13.16 -1.41
C SER A 199 -11.33 11.80 -1.95
N ILE A 200 -10.80 11.78 -3.17
CA ILE A 200 -10.43 10.55 -3.89
C ILE A 200 -9.04 10.74 -4.52
N THR A 201 -8.22 9.71 -4.47
CA THR A 201 -7.05 9.55 -5.34
C THR A 201 -7.01 8.10 -5.85
N ALA A 202 -6.01 7.72 -6.64
CA ALA A 202 -5.83 6.36 -7.13
C ALA A 202 -4.43 5.84 -6.78
N ASP A 203 -4.29 4.52 -6.66
CA ASP A 203 -3.01 3.88 -6.31
C ASP A 203 -1.91 4.22 -7.32
N GLY A 204 -2.22 4.32 -8.61
CA GLY A 204 -1.25 4.73 -9.65
C GLY A 204 -0.77 6.18 -9.54
N LEU A 205 -1.40 6.98 -8.67
CA LEU A 205 -0.98 8.36 -8.37
C LEU A 205 -0.30 8.47 -7.00
N ILE A 206 -0.07 7.34 -6.33
CA ILE A 206 0.70 7.23 -5.09
C ILE A 206 1.87 6.26 -5.35
N SER A 207 3.10 6.77 -5.31
CA SER A 207 4.24 6.00 -5.82
C SER A 207 4.78 4.96 -4.82
N ASP A 208 5.44 5.40 -3.75
CA ASP A 208 6.12 4.49 -2.82
C ASP A 208 5.78 4.81 -1.35
N ARG A 209 5.93 3.80 -0.50
CA ARG A 209 5.54 3.80 0.91
C ARG A 209 6.30 4.84 1.73
N ILE A 210 5.71 5.35 2.81
CA ILE A 210 6.49 6.08 3.82
C ILE A 210 6.93 5.11 4.91
N TYR A 211 8.24 4.91 5.08
CA TYR A 211 8.76 4.01 6.12
C TYR A 211 8.51 4.56 7.52
N ARG A 212 8.36 3.67 8.50
CA ARG A 212 8.30 4.03 9.92
C ARG A 212 9.53 4.82 10.34
N GLY A 213 9.35 5.72 11.30
CA GLY A 213 10.39 6.60 11.80
C GLY A 213 10.21 8.05 11.36
N ALA A 214 11.29 8.81 11.35
CA ALA A 214 11.27 10.21 10.96
C ALA A 214 10.91 10.36 9.49
N ILE A 215 9.92 11.21 9.20
CA ILE A 215 9.43 11.48 7.85
C ILE A 215 10.07 12.77 7.39
N THR A 216 10.81 12.73 6.28
CA THR A 216 11.41 13.90 5.65
C THR A 216 10.57 14.39 4.47
N GLY A 217 10.85 15.59 3.96
CA GLY A 217 10.24 16.03 2.71
C GLY A 217 10.58 15.14 1.51
N ALA A 218 11.72 14.44 1.50
CA ALA A 218 12.05 13.47 0.46
C ALA A 218 11.11 12.24 0.51
N ASP A 219 10.71 11.81 1.70
CA ASP A 219 9.74 10.72 1.86
C ASP A 219 8.37 11.10 1.33
N VAL A 220 7.94 12.35 1.59
CA VAL A 220 6.68 12.86 1.06
C VAL A 220 6.74 13.01 -0.46
N PHE A 221 7.85 13.51 -1.00
CA PHE A 221 8.02 13.65 -2.44
C PHE A 221 8.05 12.28 -3.13
N ARG A 222 8.68 11.29 -2.51
CA ARG A 222 8.68 9.91 -3.02
C ARG A 222 7.28 9.29 -2.98
N ALA A 223 6.41 9.67 -2.03
CA ALA A 223 5.03 9.19 -1.97
C ALA A 223 4.10 9.84 -3.02
N VAL A 224 4.19 11.16 -3.23
CA VAL A 224 3.29 11.94 -4.10
C VAL A 224 4.06 12.85 -5.07
N GLY A 225 5.03 12.26 -5.76
CA GLY A 225 6.01 12.98 -6.60
C GLY A 225 5.57 13.22 -8.05
N TYR A 226 4.37 12.76 -8.43
CA TYR A 226 3.85 12.90 -9.78
C TYR A 226 3.43 14.32 -10.11
N GLY A 227 3.37 14.61 -11.41
CA GLY A 227 2.88 15.88 -11.95
C GLY A 227 3.98 16.91 -12.17
N TYR A 228 3.77 17.71 -13.22
CA TYR A 228 4.64 18.82 -13.58
C TYR A 228 3.77 20.03 -13.93
N ASP A 229 3.58 20.91 -12.96
CA ASP A 229 2.97 22.21 -13.19
C ASP A 229 3.97 23.09 -13.95
N THR A 230 3.62 23.52 -15.17
CA THR A 230 4.50 24.34 -16.01
C THR A 230 4.72 25.77 -15.47
N THR A 231 3.93 26.18 -14.48
CA THR A 231 3.99 27.52 -13.84
C THR A 231 4.92 27.53 -12.63
N ASN A 232 4.86 26.51 -11.77
CA ASN A 232 5.63 26.46 -10.51
C ASN A 232 6.58 25.26 -10.39
N GLY A 233 6.57 24.35 -11.36
CA GLY A 233 7.50 23.24 -11.52
C GLY A 233 7.27 22.06 -10.57
N LEU A 234 6.15 21.97 -9.85
CA LEU A 234 5.97 20.99 -8.78
C LEU A 234 4.57 20.37 -8.73
N GLY A 235 4.51 19.06 -8.92
CA GLY A 235 3.46 18.17 -8.43
C GLY A 235 2.10 18.30 -9.13
N LEU A 236 1.21 17.33 -8.92
CA LEU A 236 -0.18 17.47 -9.31
C LEU A 236 -0.88 18.47 -8.38
N ARG A 237 -1.66 19.38 -8.95
CA ARG A 237 -2.53 20.30 -8.19
C ARG A 237 -3.71 19.55 -7.59
N LEU A 238 -4.23 20.06 -6.47
CA LEU A 238 -5.56 19.65 -6.01
C LEU A 238 -6.64 20.33 -6.84
N VAL A 239 -7.72 19.59 -7.10
CA VAL A 239 -8.90 20.08 -7.79
C VAL A 239 -10.11 19.81 -6.92
N THR A 240 -10.93 20.83 -6.70
CA THR A 240 -12.25 20.70 -6.09
C THR A 240 -13.35 20.82 -7.14
N PHE A 241 -14.42 20.05 -7.01
CA PHE A 241 -15.59 20.13 -7.88
C PHE A 241 -16.83 19.58 -7.16
N ASP A 242 -18.00 19.81 -7.72
CA ASP A 242 -19.24 19.18 -7.30
C ASP A 242 -19.58 18.00 -8.21
N ILE A 243 -20.03 16.89 -7.63
CA ILE A 243 -20.40 15.66 -8.34
C ILE A 243 -21.72 15.11 -7.81
N SER A 244 -22.61 14.68 -8.71
CA SER A 244 -23.85 14.03 -8.31
C SER A 244 -23.59 12.63 -7.77
N GLY A 245 -24.46 12.12 -6.90
CA GLY A 245 -24.31 10.76 -6.39
C GLY A 245 -24.24 9.70 -7.48
N ILE A 246 -25.00 9.85 -8.57
CA ILE A 246 -24.97 8.92 -9.71
C ILE A 246 -23.65 8.97 -10.50
N GLU A 247 -23.07 10.16 -10.69
CA GLU A 247 -21.77 10.31 -11.36
C GLU A 247 -20.62 9.82 -10.48
N LEU A 248 -20.75 9.94 -9.16
CA LEU A 248 -19.81 9.33 -8.21
C LEU A 248 -19.80 7.81 -8.35
N ILE A 249 -20.97 7.16 -8.40
CA ILE A 249 -21.07 5.71 -8.63
C ILE A 249 -20.41 5.32 -9.95
N LYS A 250 -20.67 6.08 -11.02
CA LYS A 250 -20.05 5.84 -12.33
C LYS A 250 -18.52 5.87 -12.23
N GLY A 251 -17.96 6.85 -11.53
CA GLY A 251 -16.51 6.93 -11.30
C GLY A 251 -15.95 5.72 -10.54
N LEU A 252 -16.66 5.24 -9.51
CA LEU A 252 -16.29 4.03 -8.79
C LEU A 252 -16.34 2.78 -9.70
N GLU A 253 -17.37 2.63 -10.53
CA GLU A 253 -17.49 1.51 -11.47
C GLU A 253 -16.40 1.52 -12.54
N VAL A 254 -16.02 2.70 -13.04
CA VAL A 254 -14.90 2.84 -13.99
C VAL A 254 -13.62 2.34 -13.37
N SER A 255 -13.30 2.72 -12.13
CA SER A 255 -12.15 2.18 -11.40
C SER A 255 -12.24 0.65 -11.27
N LEU A 256 -13.40 0.14 -10.84
CA LEU A 256 -13.58 -1.29 -10.64
C LEU A 256 -13.58 -2.09 -11.94
N SER A 257 -13.79 -1.47 -13.10
CA SER A 257 -13.70 -2.16 -14.39
C SER A 257 -12.30 -2.69 -14.68
N MET A 258 -11.26 -2.10 -14.09
CA MET A 258 -9.84 -2.49 -14.22
C MET A 258 -9.37 -3.50 -13.17
N LEU A 259 -10.27 -4.00 -12.32
CA LEU A 259 -9.93 -5.01 -11.30
C LEU A 259 -9.24 -6.24 -11.91
N GLY A 260 -8.09 -6.60 -11.35
CA GLY A 260 -7.29 -7.74 -11.79
C GLY A 260 -6.55 -7.53 -13.11
N ILE A 261 -6.71 -6.37 -13.75
CA ILE A 261 -6.01 -5.96 -14.98
C ILE A 261 -4.93 -4.95 -14.62
N ASP A 262 -5.33 -3.87 -13.93
CA ASP A 262 -4.42 -2.79 -13.56
C ASP A 262 -4.82 -2.21 -12.20
N SER A 263 -3.95 -2.40 -11.20
CA SER A 263 -4.15 -1.90 -9.84
C SER A 263 -4.01 -0.38 -9.74
N ASP A 264 -3.41 0.30 -10.72
CA ASP A 264 -3.20 1.74 -10.68
C ASP A 264 -4.51 2.52 -10.63
N PHE A 265 -5.59 1.92 -11.13
CA PHE A 265 -6.93 2.50 -11.10
C PHE A 265 -7.67 2.27 -9.78
N GLN A 266 -7.12 1.49 -8.84
CA GLN A 266 -7.76 1.27 -7.55
C GLN A 266 -7.81 2.56 -6.74
N LEU A 267 -9.03 3.00 -6.40
CA LEU A 267 -9.22 4.27 -5.71
C LEU A 267 -8.89 4.18 -4.23
N GLN A 268 -8.49 5.31 -3.66
CA GLN A 268 -8.34 5.55 -2.23
C GLN A 268 -9.29 6.69 -1.86
N VAL A 269 -9.95 6.60 -0.70
CA VAL A 269 -11.04 7.55 -0.35
C VAL A 269 -10.93 8.08 1.08
N SER A 270 -11.44 9.30 1.28
CA SER A 270 -11.79 9.86 2.59
C SER A 270 -13.15 10.55 2.52
N GLY A 271 -13.83 10.69 3.66
CA GLY A 271 -15.19 11.23 3.74
C GLY A 271 -16.29 10.30 3.22
N MET A 272 -15.91 9.15 2.65
CA MET A 272 -16.85 8.13 2.18
C MET A 272 -16.35 6.70 2.45
N LYS A 273 -17.27 5.73 2.39
CA LYS A 273 -16.99 4.30 2.43
C LYS A 273 -17.95 3.51 1.53
N PHE A 274 -17.48 2.41 0.95
CA PHE A 274 -18.30 1.53 0.11
C PHE A 274 -17.79 0.09 0.07
N ARG A 275 -18.66 -0.82 -0.38
CA ARG A 275 -18.35 -2.22 -0.69
C ARG A 275 -18.57 -2.48 -2.19
N TYR A 276 -17.84 -3.43 -2.73
CA TYR A 276 -18.05 -3.93 -4.09
C TYR A 276 -17.95 -5.46 -4.16
N ASP A 277 -18.59 -6.07 -5.15
CA ASP A 277 -18.47 -7.50 -5.45
C ASP A 277 -17.72 -7.70 -6.79
N PRO A 278 -16.52 -8.30 -6.77
CA PRO A 278 -15.74 -8.50 -7.99
C PRO A 278 -16.38 -9.50 -8.98
N ASN A 279 -17.32 -10.33 -8.51
CA ASN A 279 -18.00 -11.34 -9.33
C ASN A 279 -19.20 -10.77 -10.11
N MET A 280 -19.63 -9.55 -9.78
CA MET A 280 -20.69 -8.88 -10.52
C MET A 280 -20.18 -8.38 -11.89
N PRO A 281 -21.07 -8.26 -12.90
CA PRO A 281 -20.73 -7.67 -14.19
C PRO A 281 -20.08 -6.29 -14.04
N VAL A 282 -19.15 -5.96 -14.94
CA VAL A 282 -18.56 -4.61 -15.02
C VAL A 282 -19.68 -3.57 -15.14
N GLY A 283 -19.66 -2.54 -14.29
CA GLY A 283 -20.72 -1.53 -14.22
C GLY A 283 -21.79 -1.81 -13.16
N GLU A 284 -21.76 -2.99 -12.52
CA GLU A 284 -22.66 -3.39 -11.44
C GLU A 284 -21.91 -3.91 -10.20
N ARG A 285 -20.60 -3.59 -10.08
CA ARG A 285 -19.75 -4.11 -9.01
C ARG A 285 -19.95 -3.38 -7.69
N VAL A 286 -20.29 -2.10 -7.71
CA VAL A 286 -20.54 -1.31 -6.49
C VAL A 286 -21.84 -1.76 -5.84
N ILE A 287 -21.77 -2.17 -4.58
CA ILE A 287 -22.96 -2.49 -3.79
C ILE A 287 -23.57 -1.17 -3.33
N LEU A 288 -24.52 -0.62 -4.10
CA LEU A 288 -25.09 0.72 -3.90
C LEU A 288 -25.61 0.96 -2.47
N SER A 289 -26.25 -0.04 -1.86
CA SER A 289 -26.79 0.02 -0.50
C SER A 289 -25.71 0.19 0.58
N SER A 290 -24.44 -0.07 0.25
CA SER A 290 -23.29 0.07 1.15
C SER A 290 -22.64 1.45 1.12
N VAL A 291 -22.89 2.25 0.07
CA VAL A 291 -22.20 3.53 -0.10
C VAL A 291 -22.65 4.51 0.97
N ARG A 292 -21.68 5.09 1.68
CA ARG A 292 -21.91 6.12 2.70
C ARG A 292 -20.99 7.31 2.46
N ILE A 293 -21.52 8.52 2.57
CA ILE A 293 -20.75 9.77 2.59
C ILE A 293 -21.01 10.42 3.93
N ASN A 294 -19.95 10.71 4.70
CA ASN A 294 -20.04 11.19 6.08
C ASN A 294 -20.98 10.32 6.94
N ASN A 295 -20.89 8.99 6.77
CA ASN A 295 -21.74 7.97 7.39
C ASN A 295 -23.24 8.01 7.03
N GLN A 296 -23.68 8.88 6.13
CA GLN A 296 -25.05 8.89 5.62
C GLN A 296 -25.16 8.08 4.32
N PRO A 297 -26.27 7.36 4.06
CA PRO A 297 -26.55 6.74 2.77
C PRO A 297 -26.38 7.73 1.62
N LEU A 298 -25.81 7.25 0.51
CA LEU A 298 -25.73 8.02 -0.73
C LEU A 298 -27.14 8.40 -1.21
N ASP A 299 -27.32 9.66 -1.59
CA ASP A 299 -28.45 10.13 -2.38
C ASP A 299 -27.97 10.31 -3.83
N PRO A 300 -28.48 9.51 -4.80
CA PRO A 300 -28.03 9.55 -6.19
C PRO A 300 -28.19 10.91 -6.88
N LEU A 301 -29.15 11.73 -6.42
CA LEU A 301 -29.47 13.02 -7.06
C LEU A 301 -28.82 14.21 -6.34
N ARG A 302 -28.24 13.99 -5.16
CA ARG A 302 -27.57 15.04 -4.41
C ARG A 302 -26.19 15.33 -5.00
N MET A 303 -25.84 16.62 -5.05
CA MET A 303 -24.48 17.08 -5.33
C MET A 303 -23.63 16.99 -4.06
N TYR A 304 -22.43 16.46 -4.20
CA TYR A 304 -21.40 16.35 -3.17
C TYR A 304 -20.17 17.13 -3.60
N SER A 305 -19.59 17.88 -2.66
CA SER A 305 -18.29 18.50 -2.90
C SER A 305 -17.17 17.46 -2.79
N SER A 306 -16.28 17.42 -3.78
CA SER A 306 -15.21 16.43 -3.89
C SER A 306 -13.85 17.10 -4.12
N THR A 307 -12.79 16.48 -3.62
CA THR A 307 -11.40 16.85 -3.92
C THR A 307 -10.64 15.67 -4.52
N VAL A 308 -9.93 15.91 -5.61
CA VAL A 308 -8.99 14.95 -6.22
C VAL A 308 -7.67 15.63 -6.54
N ASN A 309 -6.67 14.86 -6.95
CA ASN A 309 -5.52 15.40 -7.68
C ASN A 309 -5.84 15.56 -9.17
N GLU A 310 -5.19 16.51 -9.84
CA GLU A 310 -5.53 16.86 -11.23
C GLU A 310 -5.40 15.70 -12.22
N GLY A 311 -4.48 14.76 -11.97
CA GLY A 311 -4.33 13.53 -12.75
C GLY A 311 -5.60 12.68 -12.73
N LEU A 312 -6.18 12.43 -11.54
CA LEU A 312 -7.40 11.65 -11.42
C LEU A 312 -8.61 12.36 -12.04
N LEU A 313 -8.70 13.69 -11.97
CA LEU A 313 -9.75 14.43 -12.67
C LEU A 313 -9.73 14.13 -14.17
N GLY A 314 -8.53 14.16 -14.77
CA GLY A 314 -8.34 13.85 -16.18
C GLY A 314 -8.85 12.45 -16.54
N ILE A 315 -8.54 11.46 -15.72
CA ILE A 315 -8.98 10.07 -15.86
C ILE A 315 -10.51 9.96 -15.75
N LEU A 316 -11.10 10.52 -14.68
CA LEU A 316 -12.55 10.42 -14.44
C LEU A 316 -13.37 11.04 -15.58
N VAL A 317 -12.96 12.22 -16.07
CA VAL A 317 -13.71 12.92 -17.13
C VAL A 317 -13.43 12.33 -18.51
N SER A 318 -12.16 12.11 -18.87
CA SER A 318 -11.78 11.73 -20.24
C SER A 318 -12.00 10.24 -20.52
N ILE A 319 -11.65 9.38 -19.55
CA ILE A 319 -11.76 7.92 -19.69
C ILE A 319 -13.08 7.45 -19.09
N GLY A 320 -13.41 7.92 -17.89
CA GLY A 320 -14.63 7.52 -17.19
C GLY A 320 -15.90 8.18 -17.70
N GLY A 321 -15.80 9.26 -18.50
CA GLY A 321 -16.95 10.05 -18.95
C GLY A 321 -17.76 10.64 -17.79
N VAL A 322 -17.17 10.80 -16.61
CA VAL A 322 -17.82 11.33 -15.40
C VAL A 322 -18.11 12.82 -15.57
N GLN A 323 -19.31 13.24 -15.23
CA GLN A 323 -19.73 14.63 -15.28
C GLN A 323 -19.55 15.30 -13.91
N VAL A 324 -18.90 16.46 -13.90
CA VAL A 324 -18.62 17.26 -12.70
C VAL A 324 -18.95 18.73 -12.96
N GLU A 325 -19.29 19.46 -11.91
CA GLU A 325 -19.61 20.89 -11.94
C GLU A 325 -18.65 21.69 -11.06
N ASN A 326 -18.60 23.01 -11.25
CA ASN A 326 -17.85 23.94 -10.40
C ASN A 326 -16.35 23.56 -10.20
N VAL A 327 -15.71 23.07 -11.26
CA VAL A 327 -14.31 22.66 -11.24
C VAL A 327 -13.39 23.83 -10.92
N ASN A 328 -12.57 23.67 -9.89
CA ASN A 328 -11.65 24.69 -9.41
C ASN A 328 -10.28 24.07 -9.09
N PHE A 329 -9.26 24.51 -9.83
CA PHE A 329 -7.87 24.11 -9.62
C PHE A 329 -7.24 24.95 -8.52
N LEU A 330 -6.79 24.31 -7.45
CA LEU A 330 -6.16 24.99 -6.33
C LEU A 330 -4.68 25.29 -6.64
N PRO A 331 -4.12 26.37 -6.08
CA PRO A 331 -2.71 26.70 -6.23
C PRO A 331 -1.79 25.77 -5.43
N ASP A 332 -2.30 25.01 -4.47
CA ASP A 332 -1.51 24.04 -3.70
C ASP A 332 -1.43 22.69 -4.45
N ASN A 333 -0.23 22.10 -4.48
CA ASN A 333 0.00 20.74 -4.97
C ASN A 333 -0.06 19.68 -3.85
N GLU A 334 -0.19 18.41 -4.25
CA GLU A 334 -0.26 17.25 -3.34
C GLU A 334 0.90 17.24 -2.33
N TYR A 335 2.13 17.41 -2.83
CA TYR A 335 3.34 17.43 -2.02
C TYR A 335 3.25 18.43 -0.86
N THR A 336 2.83 19.66 -1.16
CA THR A 336 2.74 20.75 -0.19
C THR A 336 1.62 20.51 0.81
N VAL A 337 0.48 20.02 0.34
CA VAL A 337 -0.68 19.72 1.19
C VAL A 337 -0.35 18.60 2.17
N LEU A 338 0.21 17.49 1.66
CA LEU A 338 0.60 16.36 2.48
C LEU A 338 1.72 16.74 3.47
N SER A 339 2.73 17.48 3.03
CA SER A 339 3.82 17.94 3.91
C SER A 339 3.29 18.79 5.07
N LYS A 340 2.37 19.72 4.80
CA LYS A 340 1.73 20.56 5.84
C LYS A 340 0.88 19.71 6.79
N PHE A 341 0.15 18.74 6.26
CA PHE A 341 -0.71 17.85 7.05
C PHE A 341 0.11 16.96 8.00
N ILE A 342 1.16 16.32 7.50
CA ILE A 342 2.08 15.51 8.30
C ILE A 342 2.70 16.36 9.41
N LYS A 343 3.18 17.56 9.07
CA LYS A 343 3.75 18.50 10.04
C LYS A 343 2.76 18.89 11.13
N LYS A 344 1.49 19.09 10.78
CA LYS A 344 0.41 19.42 11.73
C LYS A 344 0.08 18.24 12.64
N LYS A 345 0.06 17.02 12.11
CA LYS A 345 -0.21 15.79 12.88
C LYS A 345 0.95 15.41 13.80
N ASN A 346 2.19 15.68 13.38
CA ASN A 346 3.46 15.39 14.04
C ASN A 346 3.75 13.88 14.23
N ILE A 347 2.78 13.10 14.71
CA ILE A 347 2.84 11.65 14.83
C ILE A 347 1.75 11.05 13.94
N LEU A 348 2.13 10.14 13.03
CA LEU A 348 1.21 9.44 12.15
C LEU A 348 0.95 8.01 12.64
N ILE A 349 -0.33 7.65 12.65
CA ILE A 349 -0.84 6.32 12.99
C ILE A 349 -1.90 5.98 11.94
N TYR A 350 -1.45 5.52 10.77
CA TYR A 350 -2.33 5.16 9.66
C TYR A 350 -2.30 3.65 9.41
N ARG A 351 -3.48 3.10 9.12
CA ARG A 351 -3.76 1.70 8.82
C ARG A 351 -4.84 1.66 7.75
N SER A 352 -5.08 0.47 7.19
CA SER A 352 -6.34 0.25 6.49
C SER A 352 -7.49 0.26 7.50
N GLU A 353 -8.53 1.01 7.18
CA GLU A 353 -9.71 1.24 8.01
C GLU A 353 -10.95 0.53 7.44
N GLY A 354 -10.84 -0.04 6.24
CA GLY A 354 -11.95 -0.68 5.55
C GLY A 354 -12.93 0.35 5.01
N ARG A 355 -12.41 1.50 4.55
CA ARG A 355 -13.18 2.51 3.79
C ARG A 355 -13.65 1.93 2.46
N ILE A 356 -12.86 1.02 1.90
CA ILE A 356 -13.20 0.26 0.70
C ILE A 356 -13.08 -1.22 1.06
N ARG A 357 -14.16 -1.97 0.81
CA ARG A 357 -14.17 -3.41 1.11
C ARG A 357 -14.64 -4.24 -0.08
N GLU A 358 -13.89 -5.29 -0.37
CA GLU A 358 -14.33 -6.36 -1.24
C GLU A 358 -15.36 -7.22 -0.51
N HIS A 359 -16.46 -7.56 -1.16
CA HIS A 359 -17.43 -8.51 -0.66
C HIS A 359 -16.94 -9.93 -0.95
N ALA A 360 -16.70 -10.72 0.09
CA ALA A 360 -16.35 -12.13 -0.08
C ALA A 360 -17.60 -12.99 -0.18
N GLN A 361 -17.53 -14.07 -0.97
CA GLN A 361 -18.61 -15.05 -1.08
C GLN A 361 -18.95 -15.63 0.31
N GLY A 362 -20.16 -15.34 0.82
CA GLY A 362 -20.61 -15.75 2.16
C GLY A 362 -20.77 -14.60 3.16
N ASP A 363 -20.31 -13.38 2.81
CA ASP A 363 -20.64 -12.18 3.57
C ASP A 363 -22.13 -11.83 3.42
N ASN A 364 -22.77 -11.29 4.45
CA ASN A 364 -24.16 -10.85 4.33
C ASN A 364 -24.22 -9.53 3.55
N LEU A 365 -24.92 -9.53 2.39
CA LEU A 365 -25.15 -8.34 1.55
C LEU A 365 -25.95 -7.22 2.27
N THR A 366 -26.64 -7.58 3.36
CA THR A 366 -27.46 -6.71 4.20
C THR A 366 -26.76 -6.28 5.49
N GLU A 367 -25.48 -6.62 5.69
CA GLU A 367 -24.71 -6.10 6.80
C GLU A 367 -24.51 -4.60 6.56
N THR A 368 -25.47 -3.82 7.06
CA THR A 368 -25.39 -2.37 7.11
C THR A 368 -24.08 -2.00 7.76
N LEU A 369 -23.40 -0.99 7.20
CA LEU A 369 -22.36 -0.25 7.91
C LEU A 369 -23.01 0.53 9.07
N THR A 370 -23.70 -0.16 9.99
CA THR A 370 -23.59 0.24 11.38
C THR A 370 -22.10 0.15 11.65
N ASP A 371 -21.49 1.26 12.05
CA ASP A 371 -20.22 1.16 12.73
C ASP A 371 -20.37 0.01 13.72
N ASN A 372 -19.71 -1.12 13.48
CA ASN A 372 -19.19 -1.81 14.63
C ASN A 372 -18.24 -0.76 15.17
N PRO A 373 -18.59 -0.08 16.30
CA PRO A 373 -17.62 0.82 16.91
C PRO A 373 -16.35 -0.02 17.01
N VAL A 374 -15.19 0.59 16.72
CA VAL A 374 -13.90 0.08 17.19
C VAL A 374 -14.21 -0.56 18.53
N GLN A 375 -14.14 -1.90 18.64
CA GLN A 375 -14.75 -2.61 19.76
C GLN A 375 -14.35 -1.85 21.03
N GLU A 376 -15.31 -1.17 21.67
CA GLU A 376 -14.99 -0.26 22.76
C GLU A 376 -14.58 -1.13 23.94
N PHE A 377 -13.30 -1.47 23.97
CA PHE A 377 -12.69 -2.10 25.12
C PHE A 377 -12.77 -1.08 26.26
N SER A 378 -13.22 -1.53 27.42
CA SER A 378 -13.14 -0.73 28.65
C SER A 378 -11.85 -1.10 29.38
N TYR A 379 -11.27 -0.16 30.11
CA TYR A 379 -10.18 -0.50 31.01
C TYR A 379 -10.70 -1.40 32.12
N LYS A 380 -10.08 -2.57 32.28
CA LYS A 380 -10.47 -3.53 33.32
C LYS A 380 -9.31 -4.45 33.67
N LEU A 381 -8.98 -4.58 34.95
CA LEU A 381 -8.16 -5.67 35.44
C LEU A 381 -9.07 -6.79 35.97
N SER A 382 -8.85 -8.05 35.58
CA SER A 382 -9.65 -9.18 36.10
C SER A 382 -9.00 -9.79 37.33
N ASN A 383 -9.79 -10.53 38.11
CA ASN A 383 -9.24 -11.41 39.15
C ASN A 383 -8.34 -12.46 38.48
N ASN A 384 -7.19 -12.76 39.08
CA ASN A 384 -6.32 -13.82 38.61
C ASN A 384 -7.01 -15.18 38.80
N TYR A 385 -6.73 -16.14 37.91
CA TYR A 385 -7.26 -17.51 38.01
C TYR A 385 -6.17 -18.55 37.69
N PRO A 386 -6.02 -19.59 38.53
CA PRO A 386 -6.72 -19.82 39.80
C PRO A 386 -6.35 -18.78 40.90
N ASN A 387 -7.18 -18.65 41.94
CA ASN A 387 -6.86 -17.86 43.15
C ASN A 387 -7.62 -18.45 44.35
N PRO A 388 -6.96 -19.07 45.36
CA PRO A 388 -5.51 -19.21 45.49
C PRO A 388 -4.86 -20.04 44.37
N PHE A 389 -3.57 -19.85 44.13
CA PHE A 389 -2.82 -20.51 43.04
C PHE A 389 -1.55 -21.22 43.52
N ASN A 390 -1.06 -22.19 42.74
CA ASN A 390 0.19 -22.94 42.98
C ASN A 390 0.77 -23.54 41.68
N PRO A 391 2.03 -23.24 41.30
CA PRO A 391 2.73 -21.99 41.54
C PRO A 391 2.35 -20.92 40.49
N SER A 392 1.50 -21.22 39.50
CA SER A 392 1.15 -20.28 38.43
C SER A 392 -0.31 -19.85 38.39
N THR A 393 -0.54 -18.64 37.89
CA THR A 393 -1.85 -18.05 37.68
C THR A 393 -1.86 -17.18 36.43
N LYS A 394 -3.01 -17.08 35.75
CA LYS A 394 -3.22 -16.13 34.65
C LYS A 394 -3.90 -14.86 35.15
N ILE A 395 -3.48 -13.73 34.60
CA ILE A 395 -4.01 -12.40 34.87
C ILE A 395 -4.52 -11.82 33.56
N ASN A 396 -5.84 -11.67 33.45
CA ASN A 396 -6.48 -11.11 32.26
C ASN A 396 -6.83 -9.63 32.47
N TYR A 397 -6.64 -8.80 31.46
CA TYR A 397 -6.99 -7.39 31.51
C TYR A 397 -7.41 -6.86 30.14
N SER A 398 -8.21 -5.80 30.14
CA SER A 398 -8.68 -5.11 28.94
C SER A 398 -8.18 -3.66 28.96
N LEU A 399 -7.70 -3.18 27.82
CA LEU A 399 -7.23 -1.81 27.62
C LEU A 399 -8.15 -1.08 26.65
N ALA A 400 -8.55 0.15 27.00
CA ALA A 400 -9.37 1.00 26.14
C ALA A 400 -8.53 1.96 25.28
N GLY A 401 -9.21 2.72 24.41
CA GLY A 401 -8.60 3.80 23.62
C GLY A 401 -8.42 3.46 22.14
N THR A 402 -7.86 4.39 21.38
CA THR A 402 -7.70 4.29 19.92
C THR A 402 -6.24 4.12 19.48
N GLY A 403 -5.32 3.79 20.39
CA GLY A 403 -3.89 3.65 20.10
C GLY A 403 -3.10 2.92 21.20
N LEU A 404 -1.81 2.70 20.94
CA LEU A 404 -0.89 2.04 21.88
C LEU A 404 -0.66 2.91 23.13
N GLN A 405 -0.68 2.30 24.31
CA GLN A 405 -0.39 2.94 25.59
C GLN A 405 0.70 2.18 26.33
N PHE A 406 1.63 2.92 26.92
CA PHE A 406 2.64 2.34 27.79
C PHE A 406 1.96 1.70 28.99
N THR A 407 2.07 0.37 29.09
CA THR A 407 1.35 -0.45 30.02
C THR A 407 2.33 -1.20 30.90
N THR A 408 2.10 -1.13 32.21
CA THR A 408 2.88 -1.88 33.20
C THR A 408 1.97 -2.77 34.03
N LEU A 409 2.37 -4.02 34.24
CA LEU A 409 1.73 -4.94 35.18
C LEU A 409 2.79 -5.48 36.14
N LYS A 410 2.76 -5.00 37.38
CA LYS A 410 3.78 -5.27 38.39
C LYS A 410 3.19 -6.00 39.59
N ILE A 411 3.99 -6.86 40.22
CA ILE A 411 3.65 -7.63 41.41
C ILE A 411 4.34 -7.03 42.63
N TYR A 412 3.61 -6.92 43.73
CA TYR A 412 4.07 -6.39 45.01
C TYR A 412 3.78 -7.38 46.14
N ASP A 413 4.66 -7.47 47.12
CA ASP A 413 4.42 -8.21 48.36
C ASP A 413 3.56 -7.40 49.35
N ILE A 414 3.25 -7.98 50.52
CA ILE A 414 2.43 -7.34 51.57
C ILE A 414 3.06 -6.08 52.17
N THR A 415 4.38 -5.89 52.00
CA THR A 415 5.09 -4.69 52.46
C THR A 415 5.06 -3.56 51.42
N GLY A 416 4.53 -3.83 50.22
CA GLY A 416 4.51 -2.90 49.10
C GLY A 416 5.79 -2.89 48.26
N LYS A 417 6.70 -3.85 48.48
CA LYS A 417 7.91 -3.99 47.66
C LYS A 417 7.56 -4.64 46.32
N GLU A 418 8.02 -4.05 45.22
CA GLU A 418 7.94 -4.66 43.88
C GLU A 418 8.80 -5.93 43.83
N VAL A 419 8.19 -7.05 43.45
CA VAL A 419 8.83 -8.37 43.41
C VAL A 419 8.87 -8.98 42.01
N ALA A 420 8.04 -8.50 41.07
CA ALA A 420 8.11 -8.88 39.66
C ALA A 420 7.49 -7.80 38.75
N ASN A 421 7.96 -7.74 37.51
CA ASN A 421 7.41 -6.89 36.46
C ASN A 421 7.03 -7.78 35.26
N LEU A 422 5.72 -8.03 35.09
CA LEU A 422 5.20 -9.01 34.15
C LEU A 422 4.91 -8.42 32.77
N VAL A 423 4.63 -7.11 32.72
CA VAL A 423 4.37 -6.36 31.48
C VAL A 423 5.04 -5.01 31.62
N ASN A 424 5.82 -4.59 30.64
CA ASN A 424 6.53 -3.31 30.62
C ASN A 424 6.78 -2.83 29.18
N GLU A 425 5.70 -2.66 28.44
CA GLU A 425 5.74 -2.39 27.01
C GLU A 425 4.53 -1.55 26.55
N GLN A 426 4.50 -1.17 25.28
CA GLN A 426 3.36 -0.46 24.70
C GLN A 426 2.34 -1.46 24.15
N LEU A 427 1.11 -1.43 24.68
CA LEU A 427 0.03 -2.33 24.29
C LEU A 427 -1.14 -1.55 23.70
N GLY A 428 -1.80 -2.13 22.69
CA GLY A 428 -2.98 -1.55 22.05
C GLY A 428 -4.28 -1.84 22.81
N PRO A 429 -5.38 -1.19 22.41
CA PRO A 429 -6.70 -1.52 22.93
C PRO A 429 -7.02 -2.98 22.60
N GLY A 430 -7.59 -3.70 23.57
CA GLY A 430 -7.83 -5.12 23.44
C GLY A 430 -7.82 -5.88 24.76
N ASN A 431 -8.18 -7.16 24.68
CA ASN A 431 -8.02 -8.11 25.78
C ASN A 431 -6.61 -8.70 25.75
N HIS A 432 -5.95 -8.70 26.90
CA HIS A 432 -4.59 -9.18 27.10
C HIS A 432 -4.56 -10.18 28.26
N SER A 433 -3.57 -11.07 28.23
CA SER A 433 -3.36 -12.08 29.27
C SER A 433 -1.88 -12.26 29.53
N VAL A 434 -1.49 -12.35 30.80
CA VAL A 434 -0.13 -12.67 31.22
C VAL A 434 -0.16 -13.74 32.30
N GLU A 435 0.79 -14.67 32.25
CA GLU A 435 0.96 -15.70 33.28
C GLU A 435 2.06 -15.30 34.25
N TRP A 436 1.80 -15.47 35.54
CA TRP A 436 2.83 -15.36 36.58
C TRP A 436 3.14 -16.73 37.14
N ASN A 437 4.39 -17.16 37.02
CA ASN A 437 4.93 -18.33 37.71
C ASN A 437 5.68 -17.86 38.96
N ALA A 438 5.15 -18.19 40.13
CA ALA A 438 5.66 -17.73 41.42
C ALA A 438 6.45 -18.83 42.17
N SER A 439 7.07 -19.77 41.45
CA SER A 439 7.81 -20.90 42.05
C SER A 439 8.90 -20.46 43.03
N ASP A 440 9.53 -19.31 42.78
CA ASP A 440 10.63 -18.78 43.60
C ASP A 440 10.17 -17.87 44.76
N PHE A 441 8.85 -17.70 44.94
CA PHE A 441 8.28 -16.80 45.94
C PHE A 441 7.62 -17.58 47.09
N PRO A 442 7.64 -17.09 48.35
CA PRO A 442 7.01 -17.77 49.48
C PRO A 442 5.48 -17.71 49.42
N SER A 443 4.79 -18.70 50.01
CA SER A 443 3.33 -18.64 50.21
C SER A 443 2.93 -17.35 50.93
N GLY A 444 1.85 -16.72 50.49
CA GLY A 444 1.44 -15.43 51.03
C GLY A 444 0.50 -14.64 50.14
N VAL A 445 0.19 -13.43 50.59
CA VAL A 445 -0.64 -12.47 49.86
C VAL A 445 0.25 -11.55 49.02
N TYR A 446 -0.12 -11.40 47.75
CA TYR A 446 0.52 -10.51 46.80
C TYR A 446 -0.52 -9.58 46.17
N PHE A 447 -0.04 -8.46 45.64
CA PHE A 447 -0.85 -7.51 44.90
C PHE A 447 -0.30 -7.35 43.50
N TYR A 448 -1.18 -7.26 42.51
CA TYR A 448 -0.80 -6.95 41.13
C TYR A 448 -1.48 -5.66 40.70
N LYS A 449 -0.68 -4.75 40.13
CA LYS A 449 -1.10 -3.41 39.71
C LYS A 449 -0.91 -3.28 38.21
N LEU A 450 -1.99 -2.96 37.52
CA LEU A 450 -2.00 -2.57 36.12
C LEU A 450 -2.04 -1.05 36.02
N GLN A 451 -1.16 -0.47 35.22
CA GLN A 451 -1.16 0.96 34.88
C GLN A 451 -1.00 1.13 33.37
N SER A 452 -1.95 1.82 32.73
CA SER A 452 -1.94 2.13 31.29
C SER A 452 -2.54 3.52 31.08
N GLY A 453 -1.73 4.47 30.62
CA GLY A 453 -2.14 5.88 30.57
C GLY A 453 -2.56 6.40 31.96
N ASN A 454 -3.79 6.91 32.08
CA ASN A 454 -4.38 7.38 33.34
C ASN A 454 -5.08 6.28 34.14
N PHE A 455 -5.26 5.09 33.57
CA PHE A 455 -5.91 3.98 34.25
C PHE A 455 -4.93 3.28 35.19
N VAL A 456 -5.33 3.10 36.44
CA VAL A 456 -4.59 2.36 37.45
C VAL A 456 -5.57 1.49 38.24
N GLU A 457 -5.37 0.17 38.23
CA GLU A 457 -6.14 -0.76 39.05
C GLU A 457 -5.20 -1.74 39.76
N THR A 458 -5.53 -2.09 41.01
CA THR A 458 -4.76 -3.04 41.82
C THR A 458 -5.68 -4.11 42.38
N LYS A 459 -5.23 -5.36 42.35
CA LYS A 459 -5.96 -6.51 42.89
C LYS A 459 -5.06 -7.41 43.73
N LYS A 460 -5.70 -8.23 44.56
CA LYS A 460 -5.06 -9.14 45.52
C LYS A 460 -5.09 -10.59 45.02
N MET A 461 -4.00 -11.32 45.20
CA MET A 461 -3.90 -12.75 44.93
C MET A 461 -3.21 -13.49 46.08
N THR A 462 -3.50 -14.79 46.23
CA THR A 462 -2.95 -15.63 47.29
C THR A 462 -2.19 -16.81 46.69
N LEU A 463 -0.89 -16.90 46.97
CA LEU A 463 -0.05 -18.04 46.62
C LEU A 463 -0.07 -19.06 47.77
N ILE A 464 -0.37 -20.32 47.48
CA ILE A 464 -0.31 -21.43 48.44
C ILE A 464 0.61 -22.50 47.86
N LYS A 465 1.75 -22.73 48.51
CA LYS A 465 2.63 -23.88 48.21
C LYS A 465 2.16 -25.14 48.91
#